data_AF-A0A538NX93-F1
#
_entry.id   AF-A0A538NX93-F1
#
_cell.length_a   1.000
_cell.length_b   1.000
_cell.length_c   1.000
_cell.angle_alpha   90.00
_cell.angle_beta   90.00
_cell.angle_gamma   90.00
#
_symmetry.space_group_name_H-M   'P 1'
#
loop_
_entity.id
_entity.type
_entity.pdbx_description
1 polymer ?
#
loop_
_entity_poly.entity_id
_entity_poly.type
_entity_poly.pdbx_seq_one_letter_code
_entity_poly.pdbx_strand_id
1 'polypeptide(L)'
;MKRSAESNSAAAKNREDEIHQILEILHKWGIHTLGQLAALDKEQLGARLGPEAVRMWERANGQSNRLLKLVRPPEAFEESFEFEHEIETAEPLLFMLRRFLEQLSLRLSAIYLVTKELTLRITFANPPRVRTQDGFVRRRNGFAAANTQIYQRVFKIPQPTNDVDLLFRMLHTHLENFKSEHAITAVSLDAQPTKPPKQQFGLFETTLRNPNQLSETLARLTALLGVDRVGTPVLEETHRPDAFRIQPFAWNVSMRFAADTHSASLRAGLSASTEEKKEAPGVALRRFRPPTSATVFISENVAAHFQSKKISGKLVDQRGPYLASGNWWDEKIWSRSEWDLQLENNVLVRCHQSPPSLKLPPTLASARRAGVVGIEKWEVDGIYD
;
A
#
# COMPACT_ATOMS: atom_id res chain seq x y z
N MET A 1 -22.66 13.34 -7.75
CA MET A 1 -22.47 14.81 -7.71
C MET A 1 -22.66 15.52 -9.07
N LYS A 2 -23.10 14.86 -10.16
CA LYS A 2 -23.39 15.53 -11.44
C LYS A 2 -24.80 16.16 -11.55
N ARG A 3 -25.79 15.66 -10.79
CA ARG A 3 -27.19 16.15 -10.86
C ARG A 3 -27.40 17.60 -10.39
N SER A 4 -26.51 18.17 -9.58
CA SER A 4 -26.68 19.52 -8.99
C SER A 4 -26.23 20.66 -9.91
N ALA A 5 -25.33 20.41 -10.87
CA ALA A 5 -24.88 21.44 -11.81
C ALA A 5 -25.89 21.64 -12.96
N GLU A 6 -26.44 20.54 -13.48
CA GLU A 6 -27.47 20.57 -14.52
C GLU A 6 -28.78 21.20 -14.03
N SER A 7 -29.20 20.93 -12.79
CA SER A 7 -30.42 21.56 -12.24
C SER A 7 -30.25 23.06 -12.00
N ASN A 8 -29.05 23.51 -11.60
CA ASN A 8 -28.76 24.95 -11.45
C ASN A 8 -28.67 25.66 -12.81
N SER A 9 -28.17 24.99 -13.85
CA SER A 9 -28.09 25.52 -15.21
C SER A 9 -29.49 25.71 -15.82
N ALA A 10 -30.36 24.72 -15.70
CA ALA A 10 -31.75 24.81 -16.17
C ALA A 10 -32.55 25.88 -15.41
N ALA A 11 -32.39 25.97 -14.09
CA ALA A 11 -33.03 27.01 -13.28
C ALA A 11 -32.48 28.42 -13.58
N ALA A 12 -31.19 28.55 -13.89
CA ALA A 12 -30.60 29.82 -14.31
C ALA A 12 -31.14 30.27 -15.67
N LYS A 13 -31.28 29.33 -16.62
CA LYS A 13 -31.80 29.61 -17.96
C LYS A 13 -33.27 30.04 -17.94
N ASN A 14 -34.13 29.32 -17.19
CA ASN A 14 -35.53 29.73 -17.01
C ASN A 14 -35.64 31.11 -16.36
N ARG A 15 -34.75 31.45 -15.44
CA ARG A 15 -34.72 32.77 -14.80
C ARG A 15 -34.29 33.87 -15.76
N GLU A 16 -33.32 33.61 -16.64
CA GLU A 16 -32.92 34.55 -17.69
C GLU A 16 -34.08 34.82 -18.65
N ASP A 17 -34.81 33.78 -19.06
CA ASP A 17 -35.97 33.90 -19.94
C ASP A 17 -37.11 34.73 -19.27
N GLU A 18 -37.40 34.49 -17.99
CA GLU A 18 -38.36 35.28 -17.20
C GLU A 18 -37.95 36.76 -17.10
N ILE A 19 -36.66 37.03 -16.87
CA ILE A 19 -36.13 38.41 -16.80
C ILE A 19 -36.28 39.10 -18.16
N HIS A 20 -35.96 38.40 -19.26
CA HIS A 20 -36.14 38.95 -20.60
C HIS A 20 -37.60 39.31 -20.88
N GLN A 21 -38.54 38.45 -20.51
CA GLN A 21 -39.97 38.72 -20.67
C GLN A 21 -40.43 39.93 -19.84
N ILE A 22 -39.98 40.05 -18.59
CA ILE A 22 -40.29 41.21 -17.73
C ILE A 22 -39.73 42.51 -18.34
N LEU A 23 -38.51 42.49 -18.87
CA LEU A 23 -37.90 43.65 -19.51
C LEU A 23 -38.67 44.08 -20.77
N GLU A 24 -39.14 43.14 -21.59
CA GLU A 24 -40.00 43.46 -22.74
C GLU A 24 -41.30 44.14 -22.32
N ILE A 25 -41.92 43.68 -21.23
CA ILE A 25 -43.16 44.27 -20.71
C ILE A 25 -42.89 45.68 -20.16
N LEU A 26 -41.81 45.87 -19.41
CA LEU A 26 -41.41 47.18 -18.90
C LEU A 26 -41.11 48.17 -20.02
N HIS A 27 -40.45 47.73 -21.09
CA HIS A 27 -40.23 48.54 -22.29
C HIS A 27 -41.55 48.93 -22.96
N LYS A 28 -42.53 48.03 -23.04
CA LYS A 28 -43.88 48.33 -23.57
C LYS A 28 -44.65 49.31 -22.68
N TRP A 29 -44.35 49.39 -21.38
CA TRP A 29 -44.91 50.36 -20.44
C TRP A 29 -44.16 51.71 -20.43
N GLY A 30 -43.14 51.88 -21.29
CA GLY A 30 -42.35 53.10 -21.39
C GLY A 30 -41.26 53.25 -20.32
N ILE A 31 -40.93 52.18 -19.60
CA ILE A 31 -39.90 52.16 -18.56
C ILE A 31 -38.61 51.67 -19.20
N HIS A 32 -37.64 52.57 -19.33
CA HIS A 32 -36.38 52.32 -20.03
C HIS A 32 -35.15 52.54 -19.14
N THR A 33 -35.34 53.09 -17.93
CA THR A 33 -34.23 53.40 -17.01
C THR A 33 -34.45 52.80 -15.63
N LEU A 34 -33.35 52.53 -14.91
CA LEU A 34 -33.40 52.04 -13.53
C LEU A 34 -34.09 53.03 -12.59
N GLY A 35 -33.93 54.34 -12.83
CA GLY A 35 -34.61 55.39 -12.06
C GLY A 35 -36.14 55.37 -12.23
N GLN A 36 -36.63 55.11 -13.44
CA GLN A 36 -38.06 54.95 -13.70
C GLN A 36 -38.62 53.69 -13.04
N LEU A 37 -37.86 52.59 -13.06
CA LEU A 37 -38.24 51.36 -12.35
C LEU A 37 -38.29 51.59 -10.83
N ALA A 38 -37.29 52.27 -10.28
CA ALA A 38 -37.20 52.59 -8.85
C ALA A 38 -38.33 53.51 -8.35
N ALA A 39 -38.88 54.36 -9.23
CA ALA A 39 -39.98 55.26 -8.92
C ALA A 39 -41.37 54.57 -8.87
N LEU A 40 -41.48 53.32 -9.32
CA LEU A 40 -42.72 52.56 -9.25
C LEU A 40 -43.01 52.05 -7.83
N ASP A 41 -44.29 51.87 -7.54
CA ASP A 41 -44.74 51.22 -6.31
C ASP A 41 -44.42 49.71 -6.30
N LYS A 42 -43.84 49.24 -5.19
CA LYS A 42 -43.37 47.86 -5.03
C LYS A 42 -44.50 46.84 -5.08
N GLU A 43 -45.64 47.15 -4.47
CA GLU A 43 -46.79 46.23 -4.37
C GLU A 43 -47.47 46.08 -5.72
N GLN A 44 -47.67 47.18 -6.44
CA GLN A 44 -48.25 47.15 -7.80
C GLN A 44 -47.35 46.45 -8.81
N LEU A 45 -46.03 46.63 -8.70
CA LEU A 45 -45.06 45.93 -9.55
C LEU A 45 -45.09 44.42 -9.28
N GLY A 46 -45.08 44.02 -8.01
CA GLY A 46 -45.15 42.61 -7.60
C GLY A 46 -46.45 41.92 -7.99
N ALA A 47 -47.58 42.62 -7.88
CA ALA A 47 -48.89 42.08 -8.26
C ALA A 47 -49.01 41.80 -9.76
N ARG A 48 -48.31 42.56 -10.61
CA ARG A 48 -48.43 42.45 -12.08
C ARG A 48 -47.36 41.58 -12.73
N LEU A 49 -46.13 41.64 -12.24
CA LEU A 49 -44.96 41.01 -12.86
C LEU A 49 -44.33 39.93 -11.96
N GLY A 50 -44.90 39.70 -10.78
CA GLY A 50 -44.48 38.64 -9.87
C GLY A 50 -43.22 38.95 -9.07
N PRO A 51 -42.66 37.94 -8.39
CA PRO A 51 -41.60 38.11 -7.40
C PRO A 51 -40.24 38.48 -8.00
N GLU A 52 -39.93 38.09 -9.25
CA GLU A 52 -38.66 38.50 -9.88
C GLU A 52 -38.61 40.00 -10.17
N ALA A 53 -39.74 40.63 -10.54
CA ALA A 53 -39.80 42.07 -10.73
C ALA A 53 -39.56 42.84 -9.41
N VAL A 54 -40.06 42.32 -8.28
CA VAL A 54 -39.76 42.85 -6.95
C VAL A 54 -38.27 42.75 -6.64
N ARG A 55 -37.63 41.62 -6.96
CA ARG A 55 -36.17 41.47 -6.79
C ARG A 55 -35.37 42.43 -7.66
N MET A 56 -35.84 42.75 -8.87
CA MET A 56 -35.21 43.76 -9.74
C MET A 56 -35.37 45.18 -9.16
N TRP A 57 -36.54 45.51 -8.61
CA TRP A 57 -36.79 46.77 -7.91
C TRP A 57 -35.92 46.93 -6.66
N GLU A 58 -35.80 45.88 -5.84
CA GLU A 58 -34.94 45.88 -4.64
C GLU A 58 -33.45 46.06 -5.01
N ARG A 59 -33.02 45.50 -6.14
CA ARG A 59 -31.66 45.74 -6.68
C ARG A 59 -31.49 47.18 -7.17
N ALA A 60 -32.50 47.74 -7.86
CA ALA A 60 -32.46 49.12 -8.35
C ALA A 60 -32.42 50.15 -7.21
N ASN A 61 -33.08 49.87 -6.08
CA ASN A 61 -33.09 50.72 -4.88
C ASN A 61 -31.98 50.40 -3.86
N GLY A 62 -31.00 49.57 -4.22
CA GLY A 62 -29.87 49.24 -3.33
C GLY A 62 -30.24 48.44 -2.08
N GLN A 63 -31.45 47.88 -2.00
CA GLN A 63 -31.92 47.04 -0.90
C GLN A 63 -31.45 45.57 -1.02
N SER A 64 -30.82 45.22 -2.14
CA SER A 64 -30.26 43.89 -2.38
C SER A 64 -28.86 43.75 -1.77
N ASN A 65 -28.75 43.01 -0.66
CA ASN A 65 -27.46 42.64 -0.09
C ASN A 65 -26.93 41.33 -0.68
N ARG A 66 -25.99 41.40 -1.63
CA ARG A 66 -25.31 40.22 -2.19
C ARG A 66 -24.02 39.96 -1.40
N LEU A 67 -24.07 39.02 -0.47
CA LEU A 67 -22.87 38.57 0.23
C LEU A 67 -21.83 38.04 -0.78
N LEU A 68 -20.61 38.59 -0.70
CA LEU A 68 -19.48 38.08 -1.47
C LEU A 68 -19.16 36.67 -0.96
N LYS A 69 -19.35 35.68 -1.83
CA LYS A 69 -18.91 34.30 -1.57
C LYS A 69 -17.50 34.15 -2.10
N LEU A 70 -16.56 33.80 -1.22
CA LEU A 70 -15.23 33.40 -1.63
C LEU A 70 -15.34 32.08 -2.40
N VAL A 71 -15.33 32.16 -3.72
CA VAL A 71 -15.28 30.98 -4.59
C VAL A 71 -13.81 30.65 -4.82
N ARG A 72 -13.35 29.52 -4.27
CA ARG A 72 -12.06 28.95 -4.68
C ARG A 72 -12.29 28.18 -5.99
N PRO A 73 -11.64 28.55 -7.10
CA PRO A 73 -11.76 27.76 -8.32
C PRO A 73 -11.32 26.32 -8.02
N PRO A 74 -11.98 25.32 -8.60
CA PRO A 74 -11.55 23.94 -8.45
C PRO A 74 -10.10 23.80 -8.95
N GLU A 75 -9.26 23.13 -8.17
CA GLU A 75 -7.89 22.84 -8.59
C GLU A 75 -7.93 21.97 -9.85
N ALA A 76 -7.41 22.53 -10.95
CA ALA A 76 -7.23 21.82 -12.20
C ALA A 76 -5.83 21.20 -12.23
N PHE A 77 -5.76 19.90 -12.54
CA PHE A 77 -4.51 19.16 -12.66
C PHE A 77 -4.16 19.00 -14.13
N GLU A 78 -3.90 20.13 -14.79
CA GLU A 78 -3.45 20.19 -16.17
C GLU A 78 -2.04 20.76 -16.24
N GLU A 79 -1.21 20.16 -17.08
CA GLU A 79 0.09 20.70 -17.49
C GLU A 79 0.12 20.81 -19.01
N SER A 80 0.63 21.92 -19.52
CA SER A 80 0.70 22.19 -20.96
C SER A 80 2.03 22.83 -21.34
N PHE A 81 2.49 22.57 -22.55
CA PHE A 81 3.69 23.17 -23.10
C PHE A 81 3.55 23.39 -24.59
N GLU A 82 3.95 24.58 -25.03
CA GLU A 82 4.04 24.96 -26.44
C GLU A 82 5.52 24.97 -26.84
N PHE A 83 5.84 24.25 -27.91
CA PHE A 83 7.21 24.12 -28.38
C PHE A 83 7.60 25.35 -29.19
N GLU A 84 8.81 25.86 -28.97
CA GLU A 84 9.35 26.98 -29.75
C GLU A 84 9.53 26.63 -31.24
N HIS A 85 9.85 25.35 -31.50
CA HIS A 85 10.03 24.80 -32.83
C HIS A 85 9.11 23.59 -33.00
N GLU A 86 8.58 23.43 -34.20
CA GLU A 86 7.76 22.29 -34.56
C GLU A 86 8.56 20.98 -34.39
N ILE A 87 7.97 20.00 -33.69
CA ILE A 87 8.61 18.70 -33.47
C ILE A 87 8.00 17.63 -34.39
N GLU A 88 8.86 16.82 -34.99
CA GLU A 88 8.46 15.74 -35.91
C GLU A 88 8.58 14.35 -35.28
N THR A 89 9.27 14.24 -34.14
CA THR A 89 9.56 12.98 -33.46
C THR A 89 8.87 12.87 -32.09
N ALA A 90 8.74 11.65 -31.57
CA ALA A 90 8.02 11.38 -30.32
C ALA A 90 8.88 11.58 -29.07
N GLU A 91 10.22 11.60 -29.16
CA GLU A 91 11.11 11.68 -28.00
C GLU A 91 10.95 12.99 -27.21
N PRO A 92 10.89 14.19 -27.83
CA PRO A 92 10.65 15.44 -27.12
C PRO A 92 9.28 15.45 -26.43
N LEU A 93 8.26 14.85 -27.08
CA LEU A 93 6.93 14.69 -26.52
C LEU A 93 6.96 13.81 -25.27
N LEU A 94 7.61 12.65 -25.34
CA LEU A 94 7.75 11.72 -24.22
C LEU A 94 8.50 12.33 -23.05
N PHE A 95 9.58 13.08 -23.32
CA PHE A 95 10.31 13.81 -22.28
C PHE A 95 9.39 14.79 -21.54
N MET A 96 8.60 15.58 -22.29
CA MET A 96 7.65 16.52 -21.70
C MET A 96 6.54 15.82 -20.92
N LEU A 97 6.00 14.72 -21.43
CA LEU A 97 4.99 13.93 -20.74
C LEU A 97 5.50 13.31 -19.44
N ARG A 98 6.76 12.85 -19.39
CA ARG A 98 7.37 12.36 -18.14
C ARG A 98 7.44 13.48 -17.11
N ARG A 99 7.90 14.68 -17.51
CA ARG A 99 7.95 15.86 -16.64
C ARG A 99 6.56 16.26 -16.13
N PHE A 100 5.54 16.25 -16.99
CA PHE A 100 4.16 16.53 -16.59
C PHE A 100 3.65 15.52 -15.58
N LEU A 101 3.90 14.22 -15.79
CA LEU A 101 3.50 13.18 -14.84
C LEU A 101 4.18 13.35 -13.48
N GLU A 102 5.46 13.73 -13.43
CA GLU A 102 6.17 14.02 -12.18
C GLU A 102 5.52 15.21 -11.44
N GLN A 103 5.24 16.31 -12.15
CA GLN A 103 4.60 17.50 -11.58
C GLN A 103 3.18 17.21 -11.08
N LEU A 104 2.37 16.54 -11.92
CA LEU A 104 1.00 16.16 -11.57
C LEU A 104 0.97 15.19 -10.40
N SER A 105 1.87 14.20 -10.36
CA SER A 105 1.99 13.24 -9.26
C SER A 105 2.33 13.92 -7.94
N LEU A 106 3.25 14.90 -7.94
CA LEU A 106 3.57 15.69 -6.76
C LEU A 106 2.38 16.51 -6.27
N ARG A 107 1.71 17.25 -7.18
CA ARG A 107 0.55 18.08 -6.84
C ARG A 107 -0.64 17.26 -6.33
N LEU A 108 -0.93 16.12 -6.95
CA LEU A 108 -1.99 15.21 -6.52
C LEU A 108 -1.67 14.55 -5.17
N SER A 109 -0.41 14.16 -4.96
CA SER A 109 0.02 13.52 -3.71
C SER A 109 -0.01 14.50 -2.53
N ALA A 110 0.29 15.79 -2.75
CA ALA A 110 0.24 16.84 -1.73
C ALA A 110 -1.16 17.01 -1.12
N ILE A 111 -2.22 16.64 -1.84
CA ILE A 111 -3.62 16.72 -1.42
C ILE A 111 -4.27 15.34 -1.23
N TYR A 112 -3.47 14.28 -1.19
CA TYR A 112 -3.91 12.89 -0.97
C TYR A 112 -4.90 12.36 -2.02
N LEU A 113 -4.75 12.78 -3.28
CA LEU A 113 -5.52 12.29 -4.42
C LEU A 113 -4.65 11.44 -5.35
N VAL A 114 -5.29 10.59 -6.14
CA VAL A 114 -4.66 9.80 -7.19
C VAL A 114 -5.33 9.99 -8.54
N THR A 115 -4.66 9.66 -9.63
CA THR A 115 -5.20 9.80 -10.98
C THR A 115 -6.06 8.59 -11.35
N LYS A 116 -7.29 8.82 -11.84
CA LYS A 116 -8.15 7.76 -12.42
C LYS A 116 -8.19 7.77 -13.94
N GLU A 117 -8.03 8.94 -14.55
CA GLU A 117 -8.07 9.11 -16.00
C GLU A 117 -7.05 10.18 -16.37
N LEU A 118 -6.35 9.98 -17.49
CA LEU A 118 -5.45 10.97 -18.10
C LEU A 118 -6.01 11.34 -19.48
N THR A 119 -6.07 12.64 -19.77
CA THR A 119 -6.43 13.15 -21.09
C THR A 119 -5.22 13.79 -21.74
N LEU A 120 -4.69 13.16 -22.77
CA LEU A 120 -3.61 13.69 -23.61
C LEU A 120 -4.21 14.51 -24.74
N ARG A 121 -3.72 15.73 -24.93
CA ARG A 121 -4.00 16.57 -26.09
C ARG A 121 -2.70 16.93 -26.79
N ILE A 122 -2.67 16.78 -28.11
CA ILE A 122 -1.54 17.16 -28.95
C ILE A 122 -2.09 18.11 -30.02
N THR A 123 -1.44 19.24 -30.18
CA THR A 123 -1.79 20.28 -31.14
C THR A 123 -0.79 20.24 -32.29
N PHE A 124 -1.27 20.32 -33.53
CA PHE A 124 -0.41 20.29 -34.72
C PHE A 124 -0.33 21.64 -35.42
N ALA A 125 0.74 21.81 -36.19
CA ALA A 125 0.92 22.90 -37.13
C ALA A 125 -0.19 22.86 -38.20
N ASN A 126 -0.66 24.05 -38.59
CA ASN A 126 -1.69 24.19 -39.60
C ASN A 126 -1.06 23.94 -40.99
N PRO A 127 -1.66 23.13 -41.89
CA PRO A 127 -1.12 23.02 -43.23
C PRO A 127 -1.15 24.39 -43.93
N PRO A 128 -0.08 24.80 -44.64
CA PRO A 128 -0.05 26.08 -45.33
C PRO A 128 -1.17 26.13 -46.38
N ARG A 129 -1.87 27.27 -46.44
CA ARG A 129 -2.93 27.50 -47.44
C ARG A 129 -2.33 27.33 -48.83
N VAL A 130 -2.77 26.29 -49.56
CA VAL A 130 -2.41 26.09 -50.96
C VAL A 130 -2.80 27.35 -51.73
N ARG A 131 -1.82 28.06 -52.29
CA ARG A 131 -2.05 29.15 -53.24
C ARG A 131 -2.60 28.53 -54.51
N THR A 132 -3.91 28.58 -54.71
CA THR A 132 -4.50 28.34 -56.03
C THR A 132 -4.12 29.53 -56.93
N GLN A 133 -3.85 29.25 -58.20
CA GLN A 133 -3.26 30.19 -59.16
C GLN A 133 -4.19 31.35 -59.56
N ASP A 134 -5.45 31.34 -59.12
CA ASP A 134 -6.39 32.45 -59.30
C ASP A 134 -6.47 33.25 -58.01
N GLY A 135 -5.96 34.49 -58.05
CA GLY A 135 -5.75 35.41 -56.93
C GLY A 135 -7.00 35.93 -56.21
N PHE A 136 -7.95 35.06 -55.85
CA PHE A 136 -9.14 35.39 -55.07
C PHE A 136 -9.10 34.76 -53.67
N VAL A 137 -8.45 35.46 -52.73
CA VAL A 137 -8.61 35.17 -51.30
C VAL A 137 -9.96 35.74 -50.86
N ARG A 138 -11.02 34.93 -50.89
CA ARG A 138 -12.25 35.27 -50.17
C ARG A 138 -11.95 35.26 -48.66
N ARG A 139 -11.70 36.44 -48.08
CA ARG A 139 -11.87 36.66 -46.64
C ARG A 139 -13.37 36.53 -46.34
N ARG A 140 -13.81 35.33 -46.00
CA ARG A 140 -15.07 35.15 -45.28
C ARG A 140 -14.74 35.18 -43.79
N ASN A 141 -15.07 36.32 -43.18
CA ASN A 141 -15.35 36.55 -41.76
C ASN A 141 -14.47 35.86 -40.70
N GLY A 142 -13.74 36.68 -39.94
CA GLY A 142 -13.62 36.58 -38.48
C GLY A 142 -12.87 35.38 -37.87
N PHE A 143 -11.85 35.70 -37.07
CA PHE A 143 -11.18 34.84 -36.07
C PHE A 143 -10.23 33.77 -36.62
N ALA A 144 -8.93 34.04 -36.43
CA ALA A 144 -7.81 33.13 -36.64
C ALA A 144 -7.74 32.01 -35.57
N ALA A 145 -8.86 31.31 -35.34
CA ALA A 145 -8.97 30.16 -34.44
C ALA A 145 -9.51 28.89 -35.15
N ALA A 146 -9.82 28.98 -36.44
CA ALA A 146 -10.72 28.04 -37.10
C ALA A 146 -10.08 26.82 -37.76
N ASN A 147 -8.80 26.48 -37.51
CA ASN A 147 -8.27 25.24 -38.09
C ASN A 147 -7.09 24.59 -37.36
N THR A 148 -6.96 24.77 -36.05
CA THR A 148 -5.92 24.05 -35.30
C THR A 148 -6.34 22.59 -35.18
N GLN A 149 -5.61 21.68 -35.81
CA GLN A 149 -5.83 20.24 -35.64
C GLN A 149 -5.38 19.83 -34.24
N ILE A 150 -6.27 19.16 -33.51
CA ILE A 150 -6.01 18.69 -32.15
C ILE A 150 -6.29 17.19 -32.12
N TYR A 151 -5.29 16.41 -31.70
CA TYR A 151 -5.46 15.02 -31.31
C TYR A 151 -5.78 14.93 -29.82
N GLN A 152 -6.84 14.21 -29.45
CA GLN A 152 -7.21 14.00 -28.06
C GLN A 152 -7.39 12.51 -27.77
N ARG A 153 -6.77 12.02 -26.70
CA ARG A 153 -6.91 10.65 -26.20
C ARG A 153 -7.14 10.61 -24.71
N VAL A 154 -8.13 9.82 -24.28
CA VAL A 154 -8.43 9.56 -22.87
C VAL A 154 -7.94 8.17 -22.49
N PHE A 155 -7.18 8.09 -21.41
CA PHE A 155 -6.68 6.86 -20.82
C PHE A 155 -7.39 6.61 -19.50
N LYS A 156 -8.11 5.49 -19.40
CA LYS A 156 -8.72 5.05 -18.14
C LYS A 156 -7.74 4.16 -17.39
N ILE A 157 -7.40 4.54 -16.17
CA ILE A 157 -6.45 3.80 -15.34
C ILE A 157 -7.26 2.76 -14.55
N PRO A 158 -7.02 1.44 -14.76
CA PRO A 158 -7.82 0.39 -14.12
C PRO A 158 -7.80 0.47 -12.59
N GLN A 159 -6.62 0.78 -12.03
CA GLN A 159 -6.44 1.02 -10.60
C GLN A 159 -5.86 2.43 -10.41
N PRO A 160 -6.63 3.37 -9.82
CA PRO A 160 -6.18 4.75 -9.69
C PRO A 160 -4.84 4.85 -8.96
N THR A 161 -3.86 5.51 -9.58
CA THR A 161 -2.47 5.56 -9.10
C THR A 161 -1.80 6.89 -9.46
N ASN A 162 -0.71 7.19 -8.75
CA ASN A 162 0.22 8.30 -9.04
C ASN A 162 1.63 7.78 -9.38
N ASP A 163 1.78 6.47 -9.59
CA ASP A 163 3.05 5.86 -10.00
C ASP A 163 3.44 6.38 -11.39
N VAL A 164 4.47 7.23 -11.42
CA VAL A 164 4.94 7.91 -12.62
C VAL A 164 5.38 6.91 -13.68
N ASP A 165 6.08 5.85 -13.29
CA ASP A 165 6.65 4.89 -14.25
C ASP A 165 5.53 4.05 -14.90
N LEU A 166 4.50 3.68 -14.13
CA LEU A 166 3.31 3.00 -14.67
C LEU A 166 2.54 3.89 -15.65
N LEU A 167 2.25 5.13 -15.25
CA LEU A 167 1.51 6.09 -16.09
C LEU A 167 2.31 6.45 -17.36
N PHE A 168 3.61 6.64 -17.22
CA PHE A 168 4.51 6.93 -18.33
C PHE A 168 4.57 5.76 -19.31
N ARG A 169 4.71 4.52 -18.82
CA ARG A 169 4.68 3.33 -19.69
C ARG A 169 3.40 3.25 -20.50
N MET A 170 2.25 3.56 -19.91
CA MET A 170 0.97 3.58 -20.63
C MET A 170 0.93 4.63 -21.75
N LEU A 171 1.43 5.84 -21.50
CA LEU A 171 1.54 6.89 -22.54
C LEU A 171 2.55 6.50 -23.62
N HIS A 172 3.70 5.95 -23.22
CA HIS A 172 4.76 5.50 -24.12
C HIS A 172 4.24 4.44 -25.09
N THR A 173 3.65 3.35 -24.59
CA THR A 173 3.08 2.28 -25.43
C THR A 173 2.03 2.78 -26.41
N HIS A 174 1.24 3.80 -26.03
CA HIS A 174 0.27 4.40 -26.95
C HIS A 174 0.95 5.25 -28.03
N LEU A 175 2.02 5.95 -27.69
CA LEU A 175 2.75 6.81 -28.62
C LEU A 175 3.73 6.05 -29.53
N GLU A 176 4.11 4.81 -29.20
CA GLU A 176 4.97 3.97 -30.05
C GLU A 176 4.40 3.78 -31.47
N ASN A 177 3.07 3.66 -31.60
CA ASN A 177 2.39 3.49 -32.88
C ASN A 177 1.74 4.80 -33.38
N PHE A 178 1.96 5.91 -32.70
CA PHE A 178 1.36 7.19 -33.07
C PHE A 178 2.08 7.77 -34.28
N LYS A 179 1.31 8.07 -35.34
CA LYS A 179 1.78 8.75 -36.54
C LYS A 179 0.97 10.02 -36.76
N SER A 180 1.65 11.09 -37.12
CA SER A 180 1.04 12.35 -37.51
C SER A 180 1.55 12.76 -38.88
N GLU A 181 0.67 13.33 -39.70
CA GLU A 181 1.04 13.96 -40.98
C GLU A 181 1.54 15.39 -40.81
N HIS A 182 1.37 15.96 -39.62
CA HIS A 182 1.64 17.37 -39.30
C HIS A 182 2.55 17.45 -38.08
N ALA A 183 3.48 18.39 -38.09
CA ALA A 183 4.40 18.58 -36.98
C ALA A 183 3.65 19.09 -35.72
N ILE A 184 4.15 18.73 -34.54
CA ILE A 184 3.51 19.04 -33.27
C ILE A 184 3.98 20.41 -32.78
N THR A 185 3.04 21.26 -32.36
CA THR A 185 3.30 22.61 -31.83
C THR A 185 3.08 22.70 -30.34
N ALA A 186 2.15 21.92 -29.77
CA ALA A 186 1.91 21.92 -28.33
C ALA A 186 1.41 20.57 -27.82
N VAL A 187 1.59 20.33 -26.53
CA VAL A 187 1.07 19.18 -25.80
C VAL A 187 0.44 19.63 -24.49
N SER A 188 -0.70 19.04 -24.12
CA SER A 188 -1.25 19.14 -22.78
C SER A 188 -1.68 17.79 -22.21
N LEU A 189 -1.59 17.67 -20.89
CA LEU A 189 -1.97 16.48 -20.15
C LEU A 189 -2.83 16.90 -18.96
N ASP A 190 -4.09 16.46 -18.96
CA ASP A 190 -5.04 16.66 -17.86
C ASP A 190 -5.20 15.36 -17.06
N ALA A 191 -5.07 15.46 -15.74
CA ALA A 191 -5.28 14.36 -14.80
C ALA A 191 -6.62 14.54 -14.08
N GLN A 192 -7.50 13.55 -14.20
CA GLN A 192 -8.73 13.52 -13.43
C GLN A 192 -8.48 12.94 -12.04
N PRO A 193 -8.56 13.75 -10.97
CA PRO A 193 -8.26 13.28 -9.63
C PRO A 193 -9.40 12.41 -9.08
N THR A 194 -9.04 11.45 -8.25
CA THR A 194 -9.96 10.69 -7.39
C THR A 194 -9.30 10.42 -6.04
N LYS A 195 -10.10 10.09 -5.03
CA LYS A 195 -9.55 9.57 -3.78
C LYS A 195 -8.92 8.20 -4.06
N PRO A 196 -7.76 7.88 -3.45
CA PRO A 196 -7.20 6.55 -3.54
C PRO A 196 -8.23 5.52 -3.07
N PRO A 197 -8.27 4.33 -3.69
CA PRO A 197 -9.17 3.27 -3.27
C PRO A 197 -8.88 2.98 -1.79
N LYS A 198 -9.82 3.36 -0.92
CA LYS A 198 -9.75 3.03 0.50
C LYS A 198 -10.18 1.57 0.63
N GLN A 199 -9.22 0.68 0.84
CA GLN A 199 -9.55 -0.59 1.46
C GLN A 199 -9.86 -0.28 2.92
N GLN A 200 -11.13 -0.40 3.31
CA GLN A 200 -11.51 -0.22 4.71
C GLN A 200 -10.87 -1.35 5.50
N PHE A 201 -9.82 -1.01 6.23
CA PHE A 201 -9.15 -1.93 7.14
C PHE A 201 -10.07 -2.19 8.33
N GLY A 202 -10.36 -3.45 8.64
CA GLY A 202 -11.13 -3.79 9.83
C GLY A 202 -10.42 -3.26 11.08
N LEU A 203 -11.18 -2.72 12.05
CA LEU A 203 -10.65 -2.16 13.32
C LEU A 203 -9.79 -3.15 14.13
N PHE A 204 -9.95 -4.45 13.87
CA PHE A 204 -9.26 -5.54 14.55
C PHE A 204 -8.46 -6.43 13.59
N GLU A 205 -8.30 -6.01 12.33
CA GLU A 205 -7.57 -6.77 11.32
C GLU A 205 -6.21 -6.14 11.07
N THR A 206 -5.14 -6.94 11.19
CA THR A 206 -3.84 -6.57 10.65
C THR A 206 -3.91 -6.72 9.14
N THR A 207 -4.23 -5.63 8.45
CA THR A 207 -4.31 -5.60 6.99
C THR A 207 -3.00 -5.14 6.37
N LEU A 208 -2.60 -5.75 5.24
CA LEU A 208 -1.45 -5.29 4.48
C LEU A 208 -1.70 -3.92 3.85
N ARG A 209 -0.76 -3.00 4.04
CA ARG A 209 -0.75 -1.71 3.34
C ARG A 209 -0.52 -1.87 1.83
N ASN A 210 0.33 -2.83 1.43
CA ASN A 210 0.64 -3.11 0.03
C ASN A 210 0.89 -4.62 -0.18
N PRO A 211 -0.08 -5.37 -0.75
CA PRO A 211 0.07 -6.80 -0.96
C PRO A 211 1.15 -7.16 -2.00
N ASN A 212 1.33 -6.32 -3.02
CA ASN A 212 2.30 -6.58 -4.09
C ASN A 212 3.73 -6.49 -3.57
N GLN A 213 4.04 -5.49 -2.75
CA GLN A 213 5.36 -5.32 -2.16
C GLN A 213 5.73 -6.48 -1.21
N LEU A 214 4.75 -7.02 -0.48
CA LEU A 214 4.96 -8.22 0.34
C LEU A 214 5.31 -9.43 -0.55
N SER A 215 4.56 -9.63 -1.64
CA SER A 215 4.83 -10.76 -2.54
C SER A 215 6.23 -10.69 -3.15
N GLU A 216 6.69 -9.50 -3.52
CA GLU A 216 8.02 -9.28 -4.06
C GLU A 216 9.12 -9.54 -3.03
N THR A 217 8.94 -9.07 -1.80
CA THR A 217 9.90 -9.30 -0.70
C THR A 217 9.97 -10.78 -0.32
N LEU A 218 8.85 -11.49 -0.27
CA LEU A 218 8.83 -12.94 -0.04
C LEU A 218 9.54 -13.70 -1.16
N ALA A 219 9.35 -13.31 -2.42
CA ALA A 219 10.05 -13.92 -3.55
C ALA A 219 11.57 -13.72 -3.44
N ARG A 220 12.02 -12.50 -3.09
CA ARG A 220 13.46 -12.20 -2.89
C ARG A 220 14.05 -12.99 -1.71
N LEU A 221 13.35 -13.05 -0.58
CA LEU A 221 13.77 -13.84 0.58
C LEU A 221 13.86 -15.33 0.24
N THR A 222 12.88 -15.85 -0.50
CA THR A 222 12.85 -17.25 -0.95
C THR A 222 14.01 -17.54 -1.90
N ALA A 223 14.37 -16.60 -2.79
CA ALA A 223 15.53 -16.74 -3.66
C ALA A 223 16.87 -16.76 -2.88
N LEU A 224 16.98 -15.97 -1.80
CA LEU A 224 18.20 -15.88 -0.99
C LEU A 224 18.36 -17.04 0.01
N LEU A 225 17.27 -17.41 0.69
CA LEU A 225 17.26 -18.36 1.79
C LEU A 225 16.73 -19.73 1.36
N GLY A 226 16.11 -19.88 0.20
CA GLY A 226 15.48 -21.13 -0.22
C GLY A 226 14.09 -21.34 0.37
N VAL A 227 13.31 -22.20 -0.28
CA VAL A 227 11.89 -22.45 0.02
C VAL A 227 11.63 -22.98 1.43
N ASP A 228 12.57 -23.74 1.99
CA ASP A 228 12.41 -24.39 3.30
C ASP A 228 12.75 -23.49 4.49
N ARG A 229 13.24 -22.27 4.25
CA ARG A 229 13.69 -21.33 5.31
C ARG A 229 12.86 -20.05 5.39
N VAL A 230 11.86 -19.87 4.52
CA VAL A 230 11.00 -18.68 4.48
C VAL A 230 9.54 -19.10 4.57
N GLY A 231 8.89 -18.77 5.69
CA GLY A 231 7.50 -19.17 5.91
C GLY A 231 7.04 -19.01 7.35
N THR A 232 5.94 -19.68 7.66
CA THR A 232 5.40 -19.77 9.02
C THR A 232 5.82 -21.09 9.66
N PRO A 233 6.47 -21.10 10.83
CA PRO A 233 6.78 -22.32 11.55
C PRO A 233 5.50 -22.94 12.10
N VAL A 234 5.27 -24.21 11.79
CA VAL A 234 4.16 -24.99 12.31
C VAL A 234 4.72 -26.15 13.12
N LEU A 235 4.30 -26.25 14.38
CA LEU A 235 4.65 -27.36 15.26
C LEU A 235 4.14 -28.67 14.66
N GLU A 236 4.98 -29.70 14.70
CA GLU A 236 4.55 -31.05 14.33
C GLU A 236 3.87 -31.73 15.52
N GLU A 237 2.82 -32.51 15.26
CA GLU A 237 2.11 -33.31 16.27
C GLU A 237 2.92 -34.54 16.75
N THR A 238 4.24 -34.49 16.63
CA THR A 238 5.15 -35.55 17.08
C THR A 238 5.56 -35.36 18.54
N HIS A 239 5.25 -34.19 19.14
CA HIS A 239 5.71 -33.74 20.45
C HIS A 239 7.23 -33.79 20.65
N ARG A 240 7.99 -33.98 19.57
CA ARG A 240 9.44 -34.05 19.60
C ARG A 240 9.99 -32.64 19.86
N PRO A 241 10.86 -32.46 20.87
CA PRO A 241 11.54 -31.20 21.09
C PRO A 241 12.22 -30.72 19.80
N ASP A 242 11.98 -29.47 19.42
CA ASP A 242 12.48 -28.83 18.19
C ASP A 242 11.91 -29.33 16.84
N ALA A 243 10.89 -30.18 16.83
CA ALA A 243 10.22 -30.58 15.59
C ALA A 243 9.20 -29.53 15.12
N PHE A 244 9.51 -28.88 14.01
CA PHE A 244 8.61 -27.99 13.30
C PHE A 244 8.87 -28.09 11.80
N ARG A 245 7.87 -27.74 11.00
CA ARG A 245 8.01 -27.57 9.55
C ARG A 245 7.72 -26.13 9.17
N ILE A 246 8.40 -25.64 8.14
CA ILE A 246 8.09 -24.35 7.54
C ILE A 246 6.99 -24.55 6.50
N GLN A 247 5.88 -23.84 6.64
CA GLN A 247 4.85 -23.75 5.60
C GLN A 247 4.99 -22.42 4.85
N PRO A 248 4.65 -22.37 3.53
CA PRO A 248 4.65 -21.13 2.77
C PRO A 248 3.89 -20.03 3.49
N PHE A 249 4.50 -18.84 3.56
CA PHE A 249 3.86 -17.71 4.23
C PHE A 249 2.58 -17.31 3.49
N ALA A 250 1.46 -17.31 4.19
CA ALA A 250 0.20 -16.78 3.70
C ALA A 250 -0.24 -15.65 4.63
N TRP A 251 -0.54 -14.48 4.05
CA TRP A 251 -1.15 -13.39 4.79
C TRP A 251 -2.65 -13.68 5.00
N ASN A 252 -2.96 -14.59 5.91
CA ASN A 252 -4.30 -14.78 6.44
C ASN A 252 -4.23 -14.70 7.97
N VAL A 253 -4.01 -13.49 8.49
CA VAL A 253 -4.28 -13.22 9.91
C VAL A 253 -5.80 -13.11 10.11
N SER A 254 -6.54 -14.15 9.70
CA SER A 254 -7.86 -14.41 10.24
C SER A 254 -7.61 -14.88 11.67
N MET A 255 -8.07 -14.10 12.64
CA MET A 255 -7.93 -14.31 14.08
C MET A 255 -7.98 -15.79 14.48
N ARG A 256 -6.82 -16.45 14.55
CA ARG A 256 -6.70 -17.75 15.23
C ARG A 256 -6.88 -17.63 16.75
N PHE A 257 -6.92 -16.40 17.28
CA PHE A 257 -7.29 -16.13 18.67
C PHE A 257 -8.78 -16.26 18.98
N ALA A 258 -9.66 -16.49 17.98
CA ALA A 258 -11.10 -16.63 18.21
C ALA A 258 -11.61 -18.09 18.16
N ALA A 259 -10.83 -19.04 17.62
CA ALA A 259 -11.31 -20.38 17.31
C ALA A 259 -11.07 -21.45 18.38
N ASP A 260 -10.27 -21.17 19.42
CA ASP A 260 -10.07 -22.09 20.55
C ASP A 260 -11.10 -21.91 21.68
N THR A 261 -12.28 -21.34 21.37
CA THR A 261 -13.37 -21.14 22.34
C THR A 261 -14.36 -22.32 22.38
N HIS A 262 -14.09 -23.43 21.68
CA HIS A 262 -15.00 -24.59 21.64
C HIS A 262 -14.61 -25.78 22.55
N SER A 263 -13.59 -25.64 23.41
CA SER A 263 -13.33 -26.56 24.53
C SER A 263 -13.56 -25.90 25.89
N ALA A 264 -14.45 -24.91 25.96
CA ALA A 264 -14.86 -24.21 27.18
C ALA A 264 -16.15 -24.77 27.84
N SER A 265 -16.57 -26.00 27.54
CA SER A 265 -17.79 -26.61 28.10
C SER A 265 -17.57 -27.60 29.27
N LEU A 266 -16.36 -27.70 29.84
CA LEU A 266 -16.12 -28.56 31.02
C LEU A 266 -15.51 -27.86 32.24
N ARG A 267 -15.55 -26.53 32.33
CA ARG A 267 -15.12 -25.80 33.54
C ARG A 267 -16.14 -24.81 34.10
N ALA A 268 -17.43 -25.10 33.91
CA ALA A 268 -18.50 -24.46 34.68
C ALA A 268 -18.61 -25.14 36.04
N GLY A 269 -17.78 -24.70 37.00
CA GLY A 269 -17.86 -25.15 38.38
C GLY A 269 -16.49 -25.23 39.03
N LEU A 270 -15.86 -24.07 39.23
CA LEU A 270 -14.91 -23.80 40.31
C LEU A 270 -14.63 -22.29 40.26
N SER A 271 -15.46 -21.54 40.98
CA SER A 271 -15.13 -20.20 41.44
C SER A 271 -13.90 -20.28 42.34
N ALA A 272 -12.76 -19.82 41.86
CA ALA A 272 -11.62 -19.49 42.70
C ALA A 272 -10.75 -18.44 42.01
N SER A 273 -10.78 -17.24 42.57
CA SER A 273 -9.70 -16.23 42.59
C SER A 273 -8.81 -16.10 41.36
N THR A 274 -8.98 -14.96 40.68
CA THR A 274 -7.97 -14.29 39.86
C THR A 274 -6.72 -14.02 40.68
N GLU A 275 -5.89 -15.03 40.88
CA GLU A 275 -4.47 -14.85 41.13
C GLU A 275 -3.79 -14.78 39.77
N GLU A 276 -3.43 -13.56 39.37
CA GLU A 276 -2.38 -13.35 38.39
C GLU A 276 -1.13 -14.06 38.90
N LYS A 277 -0.93 -15.32 38.49
CA LYS A 277 0.39 -15.93 38.52
C LYS A 277 1.25 -15.08 37.59
N LYS A 278 1.99 -14.12 38.17
CA LYS A 278 3.25 -13.66 37.62
C LYS A 278 4.10 -14.92 37.41
N GLU A 279 4.00 -15.50 36.23
CA GLU A 279 5.05 -16.40 35.75
C GLU A 279 6.33 -15.57 35.81
N ALA A 280 7.20 -15.90 36.77
CA ALA A 280 8.53 -15.31 36.82
C ALA A 280 9.15 -15.41 35.42
N PRO A 281 9.90 -14.40 34.95
CA PRO A 281 10.56 -14.50 33.66
C PRO A 281 11.40 -15.78 33.65
N GLY A 282 10.94 -16.78 32.90
CA GLY A 282 11.63 -18.04 32.75
C GLY A 282 13.03 -17.77 32.18
N VAL A 283 14.02 -18.55 32.61
CA VAL A 283 15.37 -18.46 32.06
C VAL A 283 15.31 -18.69 30.55
N ALA A 284 15.82 -17.74 29.77
CA ALA A 284 15.74 -17.81 28.31
C ALA A 284 16.79 -18.80 27.78
N LEU A 285 16.38 -19.76 26.95
CA LEU A 285 17.28 -20.72 26.34
C LEU A 285 17.65 -20.29 24.91
N ARG A 286 18.91 -19.91 24.70
CA ARG A 286 19.46 -19.63 23.37
C ARG A 286 19.78 -20.94 22.65
N ARG A 287 18.90 -21.35 21.72
CA ARG A 287 19.04 -22.62 20.99
C ARG A 287 20.05 -22.56 19.85
N PHE A 288 20.80 -23.65 19.67
CA PHE A 288 21.64 -23.89 18.51
C PHE A 288 20.89 -24.71 17.46
N ARG A 289 20.80 -24.19 16.24
CA ARG A 289 20.22 -24.89 15.08
C ARG A 289 21.24 -24.90 13.94
N PRO A 290 21.84 -26.06 13.59
CA PRO A 290 21.69 -27.38 14.22
C PRO A 290 22.35 -27.47 15.62
N PRO A 291 22.01 -28.49 16.45
CA PRO A 291 22.69 -28.77 17.71
C PRO A 291 24.20 -28.93 17.51
N THR A 292 25.00 -28.52 18.52
CA THR A 292 26.47 -28.60 18.41
C THR A 292 26.97 -29.87 19.08
N SER A 293 27.75 -30.69 18.37
CA SER A 293 28.33 -31.91 18.96
C SER A 293 29.22 -31.58 20.16
N ALA A 294 29.15 -32.43 21.19
CA ALA A 294 29.91 -32.34 22.40
C ALA A 294 30.40 -33.72 22.85
N THR A 295 31.47 -33.71 23.62
CA THR A 295 32.09 -34.89 24.23
C THR A 295 32.07 -34.69 25.74
N VAL A 296 31.55 -35.67 26.46
CA VAL A 296 31.53 -35.68 27.93
C VAL A 296 32.53 -36.73 28.41
N PHE A 297 33.50 -36.29 29.21
CA PHE A 297 34.50 -37.16 29.83
C PHE A 297 34.03 -37.55 31.23
N ILE A 298 33.99 -38.85 31.48
CA ILE A 298 33.51 -39.43 32.73
C ILE A 298 34.71 -39.96 33.53
N SER A 299 34.84 -39.54 34.79
CA SER A 299 35.82 -40.10 35.74
C SER A 299 35.07 -40.58 36.99
N GLU A 300 35.38 -41.79 37.46
CA GLU A 300 34.74 -42.37 38.68
C GLU A 300 33.20 -42.37 38.64
N ASN A 301 32.61 -42.64 37.47
CA ASN A 301 31.16 -42.65 37.25
C ASN A 301 30.44 -41.29 37.38
N VAL A 302 31.19 -40.18 37.43
CA VAL A 302 30.66 -38.82 37.43
C VAL A 302 31.19 -38.07 36.19
N ALA A 303 30.31 -37.34 35.51
CA ALA A 303 30.70 -36.49 34.39
C ALA A 303 31.63 -35.37 34.90
N ALA A 304 32.88 -35.35 34.45
CA ALA A 304 33.92 -34.50 35.01
C ALA A 304 34.25 -33.31 34.10
N HIS A 305 34.22 -33.51 32.79
CA HIS A 305 34.57 -32.47 31.84
C HIS A 305 33.67 -32.50 30.60
N PHE A 306 33.22 -31.33 30.19
CA PHE A 306 32.36 -31.13 29.03
C PHE A 306 33.13 -30.36 27.95
N GLN A 307 33.16 -30.87 26.72
CA GLN A 307 33.86 -30.23 25.61
C GLN A 307 33.00 -30.19 24.34
N SER A 308 32.75 -28.98 23.84
CA SER A 308 32.12 -28.69 22.57
C SER A 308 32.91 -27.62 21.81
N LYS A 309 32.66 -27.45 20.51
CA LYS A 309 33.33 -26.44 19.67
C LYS A 309 33.17 -25.00 20.21
N LYS A 310 32.09 -24.72 20.93
CA LYS A 310 31.76 -23.38 21.45
C LYS A 310 31.89 -23.25 22.97
N ILE A 311 31.90 -24.37 23.70
CA ILE A 311 31.80 -24.38 25.17
C ILE A 311 32.67 -25.51 25.70
N SER A 312 33.55 -25.22 26.65
CA SER A 312 34.36 -26.22 27.33
C SER A 312 34.52 -25.85 28.79
N GLY A 313 34.41 -26.82 29.70
CA GLY A 313 34.55 -26.56 31.12
C GLY A 313 34.44 -27.81 31.98
N LYS A 314 34.94 -27.70 33.20
CA LYS A 314 34.68 -28.70 34.25
C LYS A 314 33.22 -28.60 34.67
N LEU A 315 32.58 -29.75 34.86
CA LEU A 315 31.20 -29.82 35.31
C LEU A 315 31.14 -29.62 36.82
N VAL A 316 30.26 -28.73 37.28
CA VAL A 316 30.03 -28.43 38.70
C VAL A 316 28.73 -29.07 39.19
N ASP A 317 27.67 -29.00 38.39
CA ASP A 317 26.37 -29.62 38.71
C ASP A 317 25.72 -30.21 37.45
N GLN A 318 24.87 -31.22 37.64
CA GLN A 318 24.14 -31.91 36.58
C GLN A 318 22.72 -32.22 37.06
N ARG A 319 21.72 -31.87 36.23
CA ARG A 319 20.32 -32.23 36.46
C ARG A 319 19.75 -33.03 35.28
N GLY A 320 19.03 -34.10 35.60
CA GLY A 320 18.48 -35.05 34.63
C GLY A 320 18.78 -36.50 35.04
N PRO A 321 18.53 -37.50 34.16
CA PRO A 321 18.00 -37.34 32.82
C PRO A 321 16.52 -36.97 32.81
N TYR A 322 16.15 -35.93 32.07
CA TYR A 322 14.77 -35.67 31.69
C TYR A 322 14.44 -36.53 30.48
N LEU A 323 13.61 -37.55 30.69
CA LEU A 323 13.23 -38.50 29.66
C LEU A 323 12.00 -38.00 28.91
N ALA A 324 12.11 -37.92 27.59
CA ALA A 324 11.01 -37.60 26.70
C ALA A 324 10.91 -38.66 25.60
N SER A 325 9.70 -39.07 25.26
CA SER A 325 9.44 -40.00 24.16
C SER A 325 8.12 -39.69 23.50
N GLY A 326 7.97 -40.10 22.24
CA GLY A 326 6.76 -39.87 21.46
C GLY A 326 6.71 -40.75 20.22
N ASN A 327 5.55 -40.73 19.56
CA ASN A 327 5.25 -41.57 18.39
C ASN A 327 5.47 -43.07 18.63
N TRP A 328 5.23 -43.59 19.84
CA TRP A 328 5.44 -45.01 20.18
C TRP A 328 4.56 -46.00 19.38
N TRP A 329 3.54 -45.49 18.67
CA TRP A 329 2.61 -46.23 17.84
C TRP A 329 2.93 -46.18 16.34
N ASP A 330 3.97 -45.44 15.92
CA ASP A 330 4.35 -45.25 14.51
C ASP A 330 5.80 -45.68 14.28
N GLU A 331 6.23 -45.87 13.02
CA GLU A 331 7.61 -46.20 12.67
C GLU A 331 8.60 -45.07 13.03
N LYS A 332 8.09 -43.87 13.32
CA LYS A 332 8.84 -42.67 13.71
C LYS A 332 8.97 -42.51 15.24
N ILE A 333 9.11 -43.61 15.97
CA ILE A 333 9.35 -43.60 17.43
C ILE A 333 10.58 -42.75 17.73
N TRP A 334 10.49 -41.89 18.73
CA TRP A 334 11.64 -41.17 19.25
C TRP A 334 11.69 -41.26 20.77
N SER A 335 12.91 -41.35 21.31
CA SER A 335 13.20 -41.23 22.72
C SER A 335 14.42 -40.34 22.89
N ARG A 336 14.44 -39.53 23.94
CA ARG A 336 15.46 -38.53 24.20
C ARG A 336 15.68 -38.38 25.69
N SER A 337 16.95 -38.41 26.09
CA SER A 337 17.40 -38.11 27.44
C SER A 337 18.08 -36.75 27.41
N GLU A 338 17.54 -35.78 28.14
CA GLU A 338 18.08 -34.42 28.22
C GLU A 338 18.71 -34.16 29.60
N TRP A 339 19.77 -33.36 29.63
CA TRP A 339 20.44 -32.92 30.84
C TRP A 339 20.66 -31.41 30.78
N ASP A 340 20.49 -30.77 31.95
CA ASP A 340 20.94 -29.41 32.20
C ASP A 340 22.27 -29.49 32.97
N LEU A 341 23.33 -28.93 32.40
CA LEU A 341 24.69 -28.96 32.91
C LEU A 341 25.11 -27.57 33.39
N GLN A 342 25.70 -27.48 34.58
CA GLN A 342 26.35 -26.27 35.06
C GLN A 342 27.87 -26.43 34.98
N LEU A 343 28.51 -25.53 34.24
CA LEU A 343 29.96 -25.47 34.12
C LEU A 343 30.57 -24.54 35.19
N GLU A 344 31.86 -24.69 35.46
CA GLU A 344 32.62 -23.89 36.43
C GLU A 344 32.58 -22.38 36.17
N ASN A 345 32.39 -21.98 34.91
CA ASN A 345 32.22 -20.58 34.52
C ASN A 345 30.76 -20.07 34.69
N ASN A 346 29.93 -20.77 35.47
CA ASN A 346 28.50 -20.51 35.67
C ASN A 346 27.65 -20.55 34.39
N VAL A 347 28.14 -21.15 33.30
CA VAL A 347 27.35 -21.35 32.09
C VAL A 347 26.44 -22.56 32.28
N LEU A 348 25.14 -22.35 32.10
CA LEU A 348 24.12 -23.39 32.12
C LEU A 348 23.83 -23.83 30.68
N VAL A 349 23.96 -25.12 30.41
CA VAL A 349 23.86 -25.69 29.06
C VAL A 349 22.80 -26.79 29.07
N ARG A 350 21.89 -26.77 28.09
CA ARG A 350 21.01 -27.91 27.81
C ARG A 350 21.60 -28.78 26.71
N CYS A 351 21.66 -30.07 26.97
CA CYS A 351 22.20 -31.06 26.05
C CYS A 351 21.44 -32.38 26.14
N HIS A 352 21.58 -33.20 25.11
CA HIS A 352 20.99 -34.53 25.07
C HIS A 352 22.02 -35.56 24.59
N GLN A 353 21.84 -36.81 25.01
CA GLN A 353 22.71 -37.90 24.57
C GLN A 353 22.34 -38.24 23.14
N SER A 354 23.35 -38.25 22.25
CA SER A 354 23.13 -38.73 20.89
C SER A 354 22.76 -40.22 20.94
N PRO A 355 21.82 -40.70 20.10
CA PRO A 355 21.56 -42.13 20.01
C PRO A 355 22.87 -42.89 19.77
N PRO A 356 23.06 -44.08 20.35
CA PRO A 356 24.32 -44.80 20.24
C PRO A 356 24.67 -45.02 18.77
N SER A 357 25.64 -44.25 18.29
CA SER A 357 26.14 -44.41 16.93
C SER A 357 26.86 -45.76 16.84
N LEU A 358 26.35 -46.67 16.01
CA LEU A 358 26.93 -47.99 15.69
C LEU A 358 28.30 -47.91 14.95
N LYS A 359 29.02 -46.79 15.05
CA LYS A 359 30.35 -46.59 14.46
C LYS A 359 31.25 -45.78 15.41
N LEU A 360 32.20 -46.46 16.05
CA LEU A 360 33.35 -45.84 16.71
C LEU A 360 34.40 -45.42 15.66
N PRO A 361 34.82 -44.13 15.58
CA PRO A 361 36.02 -43.76 14.86
C PRO A 361 37.28 -43.82 15.77
N PRO A 362 38.47 -44.07 15.20
CA PRO A 362 39.67 -44.41 15.95
C PRO A 362 40.53 -43.17 16.21
N THR A 363 40.65 -42.71 17.45
CA THR A 363 41.79 -41.87 17.90
C THR A 363 41.91 -41.89 19.43
N LEU A 364 42.34 -43.04 19.96
CA LEU A 364 42.89 -43.14 21.32
C LEU A 364 44.40 -42.85 21.25
N ALA A 365 44.81 -41.60 21.46
CA ALA A 365 46.24 -41.31 21.68
C ALA A 365 46.54 -40.16 22.66
N SER A 366 45.56 -39.43 23.22
CA SER A 366 45.85 -38.32 24.15
C SER A 366 45.18 -38.40 25.54
N ALA A 367 44.27 -39.36 25.79
CA ALA A 367 43.49 -39.41 27.03
C ALA A 367 44.07 -40.30 28.15
N ARG A 368 45.39 -40.55 28.18
CA ARG A 368 46.02 -41.36 29.25
C ARG A 368 46.60 -40.56 30.42
N ARG A 369 46.39 -39.24 30.50
CA ARG A 369 46.93 -38.39 31.59
C ARG A 369 45.94 -37.94 32.66
N ALA A 370 44.67 -38.37 32.63
CA ALA A 370 43.67 -37.81 33.56
C ALA A 370 42.56 -38.77 33.99
N GLY A 371 42.87 -40.02 34.40
CA GLY A 371 41.90 -40.86 35.13
C GLY A 371 40.50 -41.02 34.52
N VAL A 372 40.38 -40.93 33.19
CA VAL A 372 39.09 -40.98 32.48
C VAL A 372 38.69 -42.43 32.27
N VAL A 373 37.49 -42.80 32.75
CA VAL A 373 36.95 -44.16 32.69
C VAL A 373 35.99 -44.35 31.50
N GLY A 374 35.43 -43.26 30.94
CA GLY A 374 34.56 -43.33 29.76
C GLY A 374 34.43 -42.01 28.99
N ILE A 375 34.06 -42.10 27.71
CA ILE A 375 33.80 -40.96 26.82
C ILE A 375 32.43 -41.15 26.17
N GLU A 376 31.53 -40.18 26.34
CA GLU A 376 30.21 -40.17 25.71
C GLU A 376 30.04 -39.03 24.70
N LYS A 377 29.26 -39.28 23.64
CA LYS A 377 28.92 -38.30 22.60
C LYS A 377 27.55 -37.70 22.83
N TRP A 378 27.50 -36.40 23.02
CA TRP A 378 26.30 -35.64 23.35
C TRP A 378 26.11 -34.52 22.32
N GLU A 379 24.92 -33.94 22.27
CA GLU A 379 24.58 -32.79 21.45
C GLU A 379 24.08 -31.64 22.32
N VAL A 380 24.60 -30.44 22.08
CA VAL A 380 24.21 -29.22 22.77
C VAL A 380 23.06 -28.56 22.04
N ASP A 381 21.95 -28.44 22.76
CA ASP A 381 20.73 -27.80 22.26
C ASP A 381 20.76 -26.29 22.44
N GLY A 382 21.42 -25.80 23.48
CA GLY A 382 21.50 -24.37 23.74
C GLY A 382 22.16 -24.01 25.07
N ILE A 383 22.30 -22.71 25.28
CA ILE A 383 22.82 -22.11 26.52
C ILE A 383 21.71 -21.26 27.13
N TYR A 384 21.54 -21.34 28.44
CA TYR A 384 20.64 -20.44 29.16
C TYR A 384 21.29 -19.06 29.34
N ASP A 385 20.54 -18.01 29.06
CA ASP A 385 20.95 -16.61 29.24
C ASP A 385 20.77 -16.14 30.69
#